data_AF-A0A7X7XUI4-F1
#
_entry.id   AF-A0A7X7XUI4-F1
#
_cell.length_a   1.000
_cell.length_b   1.000
_cell.length_c   1.000
_cell.angle_alpha   90.00
_cell.angle_beta   90.00
_cell.angle_gamma   90.00
#
_symmetry.space_group_name_H-M   'P 1'
#
loop_
_entity.id
_entity.type
_entity.pdbx_description
1 polymer ?
#
loop_
_entity_poly.entity_id
_entity_poly.type
_entity_poly.pdbx_seq_one_letter_code
_entity_poly.pdbx_strand_id
1 'polypeptide(L)'
;ISINPLIPKPFTPFQWEKFISKDEFTKKIKIIKDGIKNVNLNYRGWEESFIEAIISRGDEQISELIYEAYLNGEKFSNWKENFHFETWEKILKEKKFSSVDKILNGFSTDEELPWDFINIGIDKKFLLKERGKSKNCEITEPCFMDFEKCPNCGVCFNLK
;
A
#
# COMPACT_ATOMS: atom_id res chain seq x y z
N ILE A 1 -20.47 -3.33 8.25
CA ILE A 1 -19.01 -3.55 8.41
C ILE A 1 -18.34 -3.19 7.10
N SER A 2 -17.22 -2.48 7.15
CA SER A 2 -16.41 -2.14 5.98
C SER A 2 -15.11 -2.94 6.00
N ILE A 3 -14.75 -3.57 4.88
CA ILE A 3 -13.52 -4.37 4.76
C ILE A 3 -12.74 -3.87 3.55
N ASN A 4 -11.49 -3.49 3.77
CA ASN A 4 -10.63 -3.01 2.70
C ASN A 4 -9.42 -3.94 2.54
N PRO A 5 -8.96 -4.19 1.31
CA PRO A 5 -7.68 -4.86 1.12
C PRO A 5 -6.57 -3.99 1.73
N LEU A 6 -5.56 -4.64 2.28
CA LEU A 6 -4.36 -3.96 2.74
C LEU A 6 -3.66 -3.36 1.51
N ILE A 7 -3.46 -2.04 1.54
CA ILE A 7 -2.60 -1.33 0.58
C ILE A 7 -1.26 -1.10 1.28
N PRO A 8 -0.17 -1.78 0.90
CA PRO A 8 1.14 -1.46 1.44
C PRO A 8 1.53 -0.02 1.11
N LYS A 9 1.99 0.74 2.09
CA LYS A 9 2.35 2.16 1.94
C LYS A 9 3.82 2.40 2.30
N PRO A 10 4.49 3.36 1.64
CA PRO A 10 5.80 3.84 2.06
C PRO A 10 5.84 4.18 3.55
N PHE A 11 7.00 4.00 4.15
CA PHE A 11 7.26 4.37 5.55
C PHE A 11 6.39 3.65 6.58
N THR A 12 5.80 2.51 6.21
CA THR A 12 5.07 1.64 7.13
C THR A 12 5.81 0.31 7.30
N PRO A 13 5.56 -0.44 8.38
CA PRO A 13 6.10 -1.79 8.55
C PRO A 13 5.73 -2.74 7.40
N PHE A 14 4.66 -2.44 6.66
CA PHE A 14 4.18 -3.26 5.55
C PHE A 14 4.69 -2.82 4.18
N GLN A 15 5.56 -1.81 4.08
CA GLN A 15 5.99 -1.24 2.79
C GLN A 15 6.65 -2.25 1.84
N TRP A 16 7.20 -3.35 2.37
CA TRP A 16 7.82 -4.45 1.63
C TRP A 16 6.84 -5.53 1.17
N GLU A 17 5.61 -5.55 1.68
CA GLU A 17 4.67 -6.65 1.41
C GLU A 17 4.11 -6.59 -0.02
N LYS A 18 3.76 -7.76 -0.56
CA LYS A 18 3.06 -7.83 -1.84
C LYS A 18 1.64 -7.28 -1.73
N PHE A 19 1.11 -6.77 -2.84
CA PHE A 19 -0.32 -6.55 -2.98
C PHE A 19 -1.03 -7.88 -3.30
N ILE A 20 -2.28 -8.01 -2.86
CA ILE A 20 -3.05 -9.25 -3.05
C ILE A 20 -3.42 -9.46 -4.53
N SER A 21 -3.32 -10.70 -5.01
CA SER A 21 -3.78 -11.04 -6.37
C SER A 21 -5.31 -10.95 -6.49
N LYS A 22 -5.82 -10.72 -7.70
CA LYS A 22 -7.28 -10.67 -7.96
C LYS A 22 -7.99 -11.98 -7.58
N ASP A 23 -7.34 -13.11 -7.81
CA ASP A 23 -7.86 -14.43 -7.46
C ASP A 23 -7.93 -14.63 -5.94
N GLU A 24 -6.87 -14.28 -5.22
CA GLU A 24 -6.83 -14.39 -3.76
C GLU A 24 -7.83 -13.43 -3.11
N PHE A 25 -7.95 -12.21 -3.62
CA PHE A 25 -8.94 -11.24 -3.19
C PHE A 25 -10.37 -11.78 -3.36
N THR A 26 -10.70 -12.27 -4.55
CA THR A 26 -12.03 -12.82 -4.86
C THR A 26 -12.38 -13.99 -3.93
N LYS A 27 -11.42 -14.90 -3.69
CA LYS A 27 -11.58 -16.03 -2.77
C LYS A 27 -11.84 -15.57 -1.34
N LYS A 28 -11.05 -14.62 -0.82
CA LYS A 28 -11.20 -14.11 0.56
C LYS A 28 -12.52 -13.36 0.75
N ILE A 29 -12.90 -12.51 -0.19
CA ILE A 29 -14.19 -11.79 -0.13
C ILE A 29 -15.36 -12.76 -0.16
N LYS A 30 -15.29 -13.84 -0.97
CA LYS A 30 -16.32 -14.88 -0.97
C LYS A 30 -16.47 -15.54 0.40
N ILE A 31 -15.35 -15.97 1.01
CA ILE A 31 -15.35 -16.57 2.36
C ILE A 31 -16.00 -15.65 3.39
N ILE A 32 -15.66 -14.36 3.36
CA ILE A 32 -16.22 -13.36 4.26
C ILE A 32 -17.73 -13.20 4.05
N LYS A 33 -18.17 -13.08 2.79
CA LYS A 33 -19.59 -12.96 2.44
C LYS A 33 -20.39 -14.18 2.91
N ASP A 34 -19.83 -15.38 2.75
CA ASP A 34 -20.48 -16.63 3.14
C ASP A 34 -20.54 -16.78 4.68
N GLY A 35 -19.55 -16.24 5.41
CA GLY A 35 -19.44 -16.33 6.87
C GLY A 35 -20.23 -15.27 7.65
N ILE A 36 -20.44 -14.07 7.08
CA ILE A 36 -21.12 -12.97 7.76
C ILE A 36 -22.59 -12.91 7.32
N LYS A 37 -23.51 -13.16 8.26
CA LYS A 37 -24.97 -13.07 8.05
C LYS A 37 -25.56 -11.87 8.78
N ASN A 38 -26.64 -11.31 8.26
CA ASN A 38 -27.42 -10.22 8.87
C ASN A 38 -26.63 -8.92 9.14
N VAL A 39 -25.56 -8.68 8.38
CA VAL A 39 -24.77 -7.45 8.46
C VAL A 39 -24.57 -6.89 7.06
N ASN A 40 -24.76 -5.58 6.90
CA ASN A 40 -24.41 -4.92 5.64
C ASN A 40 -22.88 -4.90 5.49
N LEU A 41 -22.36 -5.63 4.52
CA LEU A 41 -20.94 -5.72 4.19
C LEU A 41 -20.64 -4.78 3.03
N ASN A 42 -19.81 -3.77 3.31
CA ASN A 42 -19.20 -2.93 2.28
C ASN A 42 -17.72 -3.30 2.13
N TYR A 43 -17.21 -3.34 0.92
CA TYR A 43 -15.78 -3.55 0.68
C TYR A 43 -15.33 -2.81 -0.56
N ARG A 44 -14.08 -2.35 -0.54
CA ARG A 44 -13.46 -1.68 -1.69
C ARG A 44 -13.12 -2.68 -2.79
N GLY A 45 -13.27 -2.29 -4.05
CA GLY A 45 -12.95 -3.12 -5.21
C GLY A 45 -11.46 -3.45 -5.30
N TRP A 46 -11.14 -4.55 -5.98
CA TRP A 46 -9.75 -4.92 -6.23
C TRP A 46 -9.08 -3.93 -7.19
N GLU A 47 -9.79 -3.52 -8.23
CA GLU A 47 -9.31 -2.63 -9.30
C GLU A 47 -8.87 -1.26 -8.75
N GLU A 48 -9.71 -0.62 -7.95
CA GLU A 48 -9.40 0.67 -7.30
C GLU A 48 -8.18 0.54 -6.37
N SER A 49 -8.14 -0.56 -5.64
CA SER A 49 -7.08 -0.88 -4.68
C SER A 49 -5.75 -1.22 -5.37
N PHE A 50 -5.82 -1.84 -6.55
CA PHE A 50 -4.68 -2.19 -7.39
C PHE A 50 -3.99 -0.94 -7.91
N ILE A 51 -4.75 0.00 -8.47
CA ILE A 51 -4.21 1.29 -8.94
C ILE A 51 -3.64 2.08 -7.76
N GLU A 52 -4.33 2.11 -6.61
CA GLU A 52 -3.77 2.76 -5.43
C GLU A 52 -2.47 2.11 -4.96
N ALA A 53 -2.36 0.78 -4.96
CA ALA A 53 -1.14 0.08 -4.56
C ALA A 53 0.06 0.44 -5.47
N ILE A 54 -0.17 0.58 -6.78
CA ILE A 54 0.84 1.03 -7.75
C ILE A 54 1.25 2.47 -7.45
N ILE A 55 0.28 3.39 -7.37
CA ILE A 55 0.56 4.82 -7.15
C ILE A 55 1.25 5.06 -5.81
N SER A 56 0.84 4.35 -4.76
CA SER A 56 1.33 4.59 -3.41
C SER A 56 2.79 4.26 -3.22
N ARG A 57 3.31 3.27 -3.95
CA ARG A 57 4.70 2.81 -3.87
C ARG A 57 5.42 2.99 -5.21
N GLY A 58 4.96 3.94 -6.00
CA GLY A 58 5.52 4.23 -7.31
C GLY A 58 6.89 4.88 -7.23
N ASP A 59 7.71 4.59 -8.24
CA ASP A 59 8.93 5.33 -8.55
C ASP A 59 8.62 6.43 -9.59
N GLU A 60 9.65 7.04 -10.16
CA GLU A 60 9.51 8.09 -11.17
C GLU A 60 8.71 7.64 -12.40
N GLN A 61 8.72 6.35 -12.75
CA GLN A 61 7.97 5.82 -13.91
C GLN A 61 6.45 5.93 -13.69
N ILE A 62 6.01 5.86 -12.44
CA ILE A 62 4.58 5.95 -12.10
C ILE A 62 4.04 7.37 -12.31
N SER A 63 4.90 8.40 -12.35
CA SER A 63 4.48 9.75 -12.75
C SER A 63 3.97 9.78 -14.20
N GLU A 64 4.61 9.04 -15.11
CA GLU A 64 4.17 8.91 -16.49
C GLU A 64 2.85 8.14 -16.57
N LEU A 65 2.68 7.06 -15.78
CA LEU A 65 1.40 6.33 -15.71
C LEU A 65 0.23 7.25 -15.32
N ILE A 66 0.42 8.10 -14.30
CA ILE A 66 -0.59 9.05 -13.86
C ILE A 66 -0.88 10.11 -14.94
N TYR A 67 0.18 10.61 -15.59
CA TYR A 67 0.04 11.60 -16.66
C TYR A 67 -0.72 11.05 -17.86
N GLU A 68 -0.43 9.81 -18.26
CA GLU A 68 -1.13 9.12 -19.34
C GLU A 68 -2.59 8.84 -19.00
N ALA A 69 -2.87 8.44 -17.76
CA ALA A 69 -4.26 8.27 -17.30
C ALA A 69 -5.04 9.58 -17.45
N TYR A 70 -4.45 10.71 -17.03
CA TYR A 70 -5.04 12.03 -17.20
C TYR A 70 -5.30 12.39 -18.68
N LEU A 71 -4.33 12.15 -19.57
CA LEU A 71 -4.48 12.38 -21.01
C LEU A 71 -5.59 11.51 -21.64
N ASN A 72 -5.81 10.32 -21.09
CA ASN A 72 -6.89 9.41 -21.50
C ASN A 72 -8.22 9.66 -20.74
N GLY A 73 -8.33 10.79 -20.04
CA GLY A 73 -9.60 11.25 -19.45
C GLY A 73 -9.86 10.83 -18.01
N GLU A 74 -8.94 10.11 -17.35
CA GLU A 74 -9.08 9.80 -15.93
C GLU A 74 -9.00 11.07 -15.08
N LYS A 75 -10.11 11.37 -14.40
CA LYS A 75 -10.26 12.53 -13.52
C LYS A 75 -11.23 12.15 -12.41
N PHE A 76 -10.99 12.64 -11.21
CA PHE A 76 -11.83 12.35 -10.03
C PHE A 76 -11.98 10.85 -9.72
N SER A 77 -10.97 10.05 -10.01
CA SER A 77 -10.93 8.58 -9.83
C SER A 77 -11.14 8.09 -8.38
N ASN A 78 -11.25 9.01 -7.41
CA ASN A 78 -11.67 8.69 -6.04
C ASN A 78 -13.20 8.45 -5.92
N TRP A 79 -13.97 8.84 -6.93
CA TRP A 79 -15.41 8.63 -7.02
C TRP A 79 -15.66 7.45 -7.94
N LYS A 80 -16.39 6.45 -7.46
CA LYS A 80 -16.53 5.17 -8.17
C LYS A 80 -17.11 5.32 -9.57
N GLU A 81 -18.09 6.21 -9.74
CA GLU A 81 -18.68 6.57 -11.03
C GLU A 81 -17.71 7.20 -12.04
N ASN A 82 -16.55 7.69 -11.59
CA ASN A 82 -15.54 8.33 -12.44
C ASN A 82 -14.26 7.49 -12.58
N PHE A 83 -14.22 6.27 -12.02
CA PHE A 83 -13.06 5.38 -12.10
C PHE A 83 -13.25 4.37 -13.23
N HIS A 84 -12.44 4.47 -14.29
CA HIS A 84 -12.49 3.56 -15.44
C HIS A 84 -11.23 2.70 -15.45
N PHE A 85 -11.31 1.51 -14.83
CA PHE A 85 -10.17 0.60 -14.72
C PHE A 85 -9.61 0.19 -16.09
N GLU A 86 -10.46 0.09 -17.10
CA GLU A 86 -10.09 -0.26 -18.47
C GLU A 86 -9.07 0.73 -19.05
N THR A 87 -9.17 2.02 -18.70
CA THR A 87 -8.21 3.05 -19.11
C THR A 87 -6.82 2.76 -18.54
N TRP A 88 -6.74 2.48 -17.25
CA TRP A 88 -5.48 2.14 -16.59
C TRP A 88 -4.90 0.82 -17.12
N GLU A 89 -5.74 -0.19 -17.31
CA GLU A 89 -5.31 -1.49 -17.83
C GLU A 89 -4.75 -1.36 -19.26
N LYS A 90 -5.37 -0.55 -20.11
CA LYS A 90 -4.89 -0.25 -21.45
C LYS A 90 -3.49 0.40 -21.40
N ILE A 91 -3.32 1.44 -20.58
CA ILE A 91 -2.04 2.15 -20.47
C ILE A 91 -0.93 1.21 -19.96
N LEU A 92 -1.21 0.41 -18.94
CA LEU A 92 -0.26 -0.58 -18.40
C LEU A 92 0.12 -1.67 -19.42
N LYS A 93 -0.76 -2.01 -20.35
CA LYS A 93 -0.48 -2.96 -21.45
C LYS A 93 0.33 -2.32 -22.58
N GLU A 94 0.01 -1.08 -22.95
CA GLU A 94 0.65 -0.36 -24.05
C GLU A 94 2.04 0.16 -23.67
N LYS A 95 2.17 0.70 -22.46
CA LYS A 95 3.40 1.24 -21.91
C LYS A 95 3.95 0.28 -20.86
N LYS A 96 5.11 -0.29 -21.12
CA LYS A 96 5.77 -1.24 -20.21
C LYS A 96 6.41 -0.49 -19.04
N PHE A 97 5.70 -0.39 -17.92
CA PHE A 97 6.24 0.13 -16.66
C PHE A 97 6.96 -0.98 -15.91
N SER A 98 8.29 -0.99 -16.00
CA SER A 98 9.14 -2.05 -15.44
C SER A 98 9.01 -2.21 -13.92
N SER A 99 8.63 -1.14 -13.20
CA SER A 99 8.51 -1.14 -11.75
C SER A 99 7.19 -1.72 -11.22
N VAL A 100 6.14 -1.82 -12.06
CA VAL A 100 4.80 -2.26 -11.62
C VAL A 100 4.80 -3.68 -11.06
N ASP A 101 5.45 -4.62 -11.74
CA ASP A 101 5.53 -6.01 -11.27
C ASP A 101 6.24 -6.10 -9.92
N LYS A 102 7.30 -5.31 -9.74
CA LYS A 102 8.03 -5.24 -8.48
C LYS A 102 7.17 -4.64 -7.36
N ILE A 103 6.48 -3.52 -7.62
CA ILE A 103 5.57 -2.90 -6.67
C ILE A 103 4.50 -3.90 -6.21
N LEU A 104 3.90 -4.65 -7.13
CA LEU A 104 2.84 -5.61 -6.80
C LEU A 104 3.36 -6.84 -6.06
N ASN A 105 4.54 -7.34 -6.40
CA ASN A 105 5.14 -8.52 -5.76
C ASN A 105 5.86 -8.20 -4.44
N GLY A 106 6.06 -6.92 -4.13
CA GLY A 106 6.74 -6.48 -2.92
C GLY A 106 8.25 -6.31 -3.13
N PHE A 107 8.89 -5.80 -2.08
CA PHE A 107 10.30 -5.43 -2.09
C PHE A 107 11.09 -6.32 -1.12
N SER A 108 12.34 -6.60 -1.46
CA SER A 108 13.33 -7.12 -0.52
C SER A 108 13.54 -6.14 0.64
N THR A 109 13.88 -6.65 1.82
CA THR A 109 14.21 -5.79 2.97
C THR A 109 15.56 -5.10 2.83
N ASP A 110 16.43 -5.65 1.98
CA ASP A 110 17.83 -5.24 1.82
C ASP A 110 18.05 -4.29 0.63
N GLU A 111 17.01 -4.04 -0.16
CA GLU A 111 17.09 -3.11 -1.30
C GLU A 111 16.76 -1.67 -0.91
N GLU A 112 17.27 -0.75 -1.73
CA GLU A 112 16.90 0.65 -1.71
C GLU A 112 15.50 0.82 -2.32
N LEU A 113 14.62 1.50 -1.59
CA LEU A 113 13.24 1.73 -1.99
C LEU A 113 13.14 3.08 -2.73
N PRO A 114 12.20 3.23 -3.69
CA PRO A 114 12.06 4.45 -4.47
C PRO A 114 11.88 5.73 -3.63
N TRP A 115 11.37 5.61 -2.40
CA TRP A 115 11.10 6.71 -1.48
C TRP A 115 12.13 6.85 -0.35
N ASP A 116 13.21 6.05 -0.33
CA ASP A 116 14.22 6.08 0.74
C ASP A 116 14.96 7.43 0.83
N PHE A 117 14.93 8.23 -0.25
CA PHE A 117 15.50 9.59 -0.26
C PHE A 117 14.70 10.60 0.57
N ILE A 118 13.46 10.26 0.99
CA ILE A 118 12.60 11.14 1.76
C ILE A 118 12.81 10.85 3.25
N ASN A 119 13.29 11.84 3.99
CA ASN A 119 13.41 11.74 5.44
C ASN A 119 12.08 12.10 6.12
N ILE A 120 11.44 11.10 6.73
CA ILE A 120 10.25 11.29 7.58
C ILE A 120 10.56 11.13 9.09
N GLY A 121 11.84 11.04 9.45
CA GLY A 121 12.33 10.83 10.81
C GLY A 121 12.29 9.39 11.33
N ILE A 122 11.56 8.49 10.68
CA ILE A 122 11.46 7.09 11.14
C ILE A 122 12.62 6.26 10.58
N ASP A 123 13.30 5.51 11.46
CA ASP A 123 14.36 4.59 11.06
C ASP A 123 13.79 3.39 10.28
N LYS A 124 14.39 3.07 9.12
CA LYS A 124 14.04 1.86 8.35
C LYS A 124 14.22 0.58 9.19
N LYS A 125 15.22 0.55 10.09
CA LYS A 125 15.44 -0.54 11.05
C LYS A 125 14.27 -0.70 12.04
N PHE A 126 13.68 0.40 12.49
CA PHE A 126 12.50 0.37 13.34
C PHE A 126 11.31 -0.25 12.60
N LEU A 127 11.05 0.17 11.36
CA LEU A 127 9.98 -0.40 10.54
C LEU A 127 10.14 -1.91 10.31
N LEU A 128 11.37 -2.40 10.10
CA LEU A 128 11.66 -3.83 10.00
C LEU A 128 11.38 -4.59 11.31
N LYS A 129 11.72 -4.00 12.46
CA LYS A 129 11.41 -4.57 13.79
C LYS A 129 9.90 -4.67 14.01
N GLU A 130 9.17 -3.60 13.72
CA GLU A 130 7.70 -3.57 13.85
C GLU A 130 7.02 -4.55 12.89
N ARG A 131 7.57 -4.74 11.69
CA ARG A 131 7.13 -5.77 10.76
C ARG A 131 7.28 -7.17 11.35
N GLY A 132 8.40 -7.44 12.02
CA GLY A 132 8.65 -8.69 12.72
C GLY A 132 7.65 -8.93 13.85
N LYS A 133 7.46 -7.93 14.72
CA LYS A 133 6.47 -7.99 15.81
C LYS A 133 5.05 -8.26 15.30
N SER A 134 4.65 -7.60 14.20
CA SER A 134 3.32 -7.81 13.61
C SER A 134 3.10 -9.27 13.19
N LYS A 135 4.13 -9.97 12.72
CA LYS A 135 4.04 -11.40 12.38
C LYS A 135 3.94 -12.30 13.61
N ASN A 136 4.43 -11.83 14.76
CA ASN A 136 4.39 -12.53 16.03
C ASN A 136 3.18 -12.13 16.91
N CYS A 137 2.28 -11.25 16.41
CA CYS A 137 1.19 -10.66 17.19
C CYS A 137 1.68 -9.91 18.45
N GLU A 138 2.88 -9.34 18.41
CA GLU A 138 3.45 -8.55 19.49
C GLU A 138 3.01 -7.08 19.35
N ILE A 139 2.61 -6.48 20.47
CA ILE A 139 2.18 -5.08 20.53
C ILE A 139 3.38 -4.20 20.88
N THR A 140 3.49 -3.06 20.22
CA THR A 140 4.39 -1.99 20.62
C THR A 140 3.62 -1.01 21.48
N GLU A 141 4.13 -0.77 22.69
CA GLU A 141 3.56 0.20 23.61
C GLU A 141 3.54 1.61 23.00
N PRO A 142 2.52 2.43 23.33
CA PRO A 142 2.43 3.80 22.84
C PRO A 142 3.68 4.62 23.22
N CYS A 143 4.06 5.55 22.34
CA CYS A 143 5.09 6.54 22.66
C CYS A 143 4.51 7.55 23.66
N PHE A 144 4.85 7.44 24.94
CA PHE A 144 4.35 8.32 26.00
C PHE A 144 5.23 9.57 26.25
N MET A 145 6.19 9.86 25.37
CA MET A 145 7.25 10.88 25.59
C MET A 145 8.04 10.69 26.90
N ASP A 146 7.95 9.50 27.49
CA ASP A 146 8.81 9.03 28.56
C ASP A 146 9.97 8.27 27.91
N PHE A 147 11.19 8.72 28.15
CA PHE A 147 12.39 8.12 27.56
C PHE A 147 12.59 6.66 28.00
N GLU A 148 12.05 6.25 29.15
CA GLU A 148 12.16 4.87 29.63
C GLU A 148 11.34 3.88 28.80
N LYS A 149 10.26 4.33 28.15
CA LYS A 149 9.36 3.49 27.33
C LYS A 149 9.37 3.87 25.84
N CYS A 150 10.43 4.55 25.40
CA CYS A 150 10.56 4.97 24.03
C CYS A 150 10.67 3.76 23.08
N PRO A 151 9.83 3.65 22.03
CA PRO A 151 9.94 2.58 21.04
C PRO A 151 11.17 2.73 20.14
N ASN A 152 11.90 3.85 20.26
CA ASN A 152 13.08 4.21 19.51
C ASN A 152 12.84 4.19 18.00
N CYS A 153 11.79 4.90 17.56
CA CYS A 153 11.41 4.99 16.16
C CYS A 153 12.28 5.95 15.34
N GLY A 154 13.09 6.79 15.98
CA GLY A 154 13.98 7.77 15.35
C GLY A 154 13.41 9.19 15.24
N VAL A 155 12.08 9.35 15.27
CA VAL A 155 11.38 10.64 15.00
C VAL A 155 11.95 11.82 15.78
N CYS A 156 12.14 11.70 17.09
CA CYS A 156 12.61 12.79 17.95
C CYS A 156 14.06 13.24 17.69
N PHE A 157 14.86 12.46 16.97
CA PHE A 157 16.27 12.75 16.72
C PHE A 157 16.58 13.01 15.24
N ASN A 158 15.80 12.40 14.34
CA ASN A 158 16.05 12.38 12.90
C ASN A 158 15.28 13.47 12.13
N LEU A 159 14.17 13.97 12.68
CA LEU A 159 13.47 15.14 12.13
C LEU A 159 14.12 16.41 12.67
N LYS A 160 14.77 17.16 11.78
CA LYS A 160 15.33 18.49 12.05
C LYS A 160 14.56 19.54 11.26
#